data_AF-A0A708AQA6-F1
#
_entry.id   AF-A0A708AQA6-F1
#
_cell.length_a   1.000
_cell.length_b   1.000
_cell.length_c   1.000
_cell.angle_alpha   90.00
_cell.angle_beta   90.00
_cell.angle_gamma   90.00
#
_symmetry.space_group_name_H-M   'P 1'
#
loop_
_entity.id
_entity.type
_entity.pdbx_description
1 polymer ?
#
loop_
_entity_poly.entity_id
_entity_poly.type
_entity_poly.pdbx_seq_one_letter_code
_entity_poly.pdbx_strand_id
1 'polypeptide(L)'
;RFASHGGYMLQGQELKAVQNVILKNGALNAAIVGQPAYKIAELAGFSVPETTKILIGEVTVVDESEPFAHEKLSPTLAMYRAKDFEEAVEKAEKLVAMGGIGHTSCLYTDQDNQPERVAYFGQMMKTARILINTPASQGGIGDLYNFKLAPSLTLGCGSWGGNSISENVGPKHLINKKTVAKRAENMLWHKLPKSIYFRRGS
;
A
#
# COMPACT_ATOMS: atom_id res chain seq x y z
N ARG A 1 -6.38 -17.79 -16.25
CA ARG A 1 -6.78 -18.07 -14.84
C ARG A 1 -7.83 -17.11 -14.30
N PHE A 2 -7.70 -15.79 -14.52
CA PHE A 2 -8.69 -14.80 -14.04
C PHE A 2 -10.11 -15.07 -14.55
N ALA A 3 -10.26 -15.37 -15.85
CA ALA A 3 -11.56 -15.70 -16.45
C ALA A 3 -12.31 -16.84 -15.73
N SER A 4 -11.61 -17.89 -15.31
CA SER A 4 -12.24 -19.02 -14.61
C SER A 4 -12.59 -18.73 -13.14
N HIS A 5 -12.19 -17.59 -12.59
CA HIS A 5 -12.45 -17.19 -11.21
C HIS A 5 -13.32 -15.92 -11.11
N GLY A 6 -14.01 -15.56 -12.19
CA GLY A 6 -14.94 -14.42 -12.24
C GLY A 6 -14.32 -13.09 -12.65
N GLY A 7 -13.09 -13.08 -13.18
CA GLY A 7 -12.49 -11.90 -13.81
C GLY A 7 -12.92 -11.77 -15.27
N TYR A 8 -13.44 -10.61 -15.66
CA TYR A 8 -13.80 -10.30 -17.05
C TYR A 8 -12.70 -9.45 -17.69
N MET A 9 -12.09 -9.95 -18.76
CA MET A 9 -11.04 -9.23 -19.48
C MET A 9 -11.68 -8.24 -20.47
N LEU A 10 -11.48 -6.95 -20.23
CA LEU A 10 -11.97 -5.90 -21.10
C LEU A 10 -11.15 -5.82 -22.38
N GLN A 11 -11.82 -5.66 -23.53
CA GLN A 11 -11.14 -5.53 -24.82
C GLN A 11 -11.72 -4.40 -25.67
N GLY A 12 -10.89 -3.82 -26.54
CA GLY A 12 -11.32 -2.87 -27.57
C GLY A 12 -12.16 -1.70 -27.04
N GLN A 13 -13.45 -1.69 -27.41
CA GLN A 13 -14.39 -0.64 -27.02
C GLN A 13 -14.79 -0.72 -25.53
N GLU A 14 -14.89 -1.92 -24.96
CA GLU A 14 -15.25 -2.09 -23.54
C GLU A 14 -14.18 -1.49 -22.63
N LEU A 15 -12.89 -1.71 -22.95
CA LEU A 15 -11.78 -1.14 -22.20
C LEU A 15 -11.86 0.39 -22.17
N LYS A 16 -12.03 1.01 -23.35
CA LYS A 16 -12.17 2.47 -23.49
C LYS A 16 -13.40 3.00 -22.75
N ALA A 17 -14.51 2.27 -22.82
CA ALA A 17 -15.73 2.64 -22.12
C ALA A 17 -15.52 2.64 -20.59
N VAL A 18 -14.84 1.62 -20.06
CA VAL A 18 -14.51 1.57 -18.63
C VAL A 18 -13.51 2.68 -18.24
N GLN A 19 -12.49 2.95 -19.05
CA GLN A 19 -11.56 4.06 -18.82
C GLN A 19 -12.28 5.40 -18.67
N ASN A 20 -13.27 5.67 -19.53
CA ASN A 20 -14.07 6.89 -19.50
C ASN A 20 -14.99 7.03 -18.28
N VAL A 21 -15.31 5.92 -17.59
CA VAL A 21 -16.12 5.99 -16.36
C VAL A 21 -15.28 5.97 -15.09
N ILE A 22 -14.01 5.56 -15.14
CA ILE A 22 -13.13 5.57 -13.96
C ILE A 22 -12.87 7.01 -13.51
N LEU A 23 -12.45 7.88 -14.45
CA LEU A 23 -12.18 9.28 -14.16
C LEU A 23 -13.24 10.17 -14.78
N LYS A 24 -13.77 11.11 -14.00
CA LYS A 24 -14.67 12.17 -14.45
C LYS A 24 -14.06 13.51 -14.06
N ASN A 25 -13.82 14.37 -15.05
CA ASN A 25 -13.17 15.67 -14.86
C ASN A 25 -11.81 15.59 -14.13
N GLY A 26 -11.03 14.55 -14.40
CA GLY A 26 -9.71 14.34 -13.78
C GLY A 26 -9.74 13.78 -12.35
N ALA A 27 -10.91 13.49 -11.79
CA ALA A 27 -11.05 12.89 -10.47
C ALA A 27 -11.74 11.52 -10.55
N LEU A 28 -11.55 10.68 -9.52
CA LEU A 28 -12.24 9.39 -9.40
C LEU A 28 -13.76 9.61 -9.44
N ASN A 29 -14.45 8.86 -10.29
CA ASN A 29 -15.89 8.91 -10.41
C ASN A 29 -16.56 8.25 -9.19
N ALA A 30 -17.19 9.04 -8.32
CA ALA A 30 -17.88 8.52 -7.14
C ALA A 30 -18.97 7.48 -7.47
N ALA A 31 -19.53 7.51 -8.69
CA ALA A 31 -20.57 6.56 -9.11
C ALA A 31 -20.08 5.10 -9.22
N ILE A 32 -18.77 4.86 -9.31
CA ILE A 32 -18.22 3.49 -9.38
C ILE A 32 -17.79 2.95 -8.01
N VAL A 33 -17.64 3.81 -7.00
CA VAL A 33 -17.10 3.43 -5.69
C VAL A 33 -18.01 2.43 -4.99
N GLY A 34 -17.45 1.27 -4.61
CA GLY A 34 -18.18 0.20 -3.93
C GLY A 34 -19.26 -0.50 -4.77
N GLN A 35 -19.39 -0.19 -6.07
CA GLN A 35 -20.37 -0.83 -6.95
C GLN A 35 -19.90 -2.21 -7.42
N PRO A 36 -20.82 -3.15 -7.69
CA PRO A 36 -20.46 -4.43 -8.28
C PRO A 36 -20.01 -4.26 -9.74
N ALA A 37 -19.16 -5.19 -10.22
CA ALA A 37 -18.54 -5.11 -11.56
C ALA A 37 -19.56 -4.97 -12.70
N TYR A 38 -20.69 -5.69 -12.64
CA TYR A 38 -21.73 -5.61 -13.67
C TYR A 38 -22.41 -4.23 -13.72
N LYS A 39 -22.60 -3.55 -12.58
CA LYS A 39 -23.12 -2.16 -12.55
C LYS A 39 -22.14 -1.17 -13.14
N ILE A 40 -20.84 -1.38 -12.96
CA ILE A 40 -19.82 -0.53 -13.58
C ILE A 40 -19.82 -0.72 -15.11
N ALA A 41 -19.99 -1.95 -15.60
CA ALA A 41 -20.15 -2.22 -17.03
C ALA A 41 -21.41 -1.53 -17.59
N GLU A 42 -22.55 -1.62 -16.88
CA GLU A 42 -23.79 -0.92 -17.26
C GLU A 42 -23.59 0.60 -17.37
N LEU A 43 -22.89 1.20 -16.39
CA LEU A 43 -22.53 2.62 -16.41
C LEU A 43 -21.61 2.98 -17.59
N ALA A 44 -20.76 2.05 -18.01
CA ALA A 44 -19.92 2.17 -19.19
C ALA A 44 -20.67 1.88 -20.51
N GLY A 45 -21.96 1.54 -20.46
CA GLY A 45 -22.80 1.37 -21.64
C GLY A 45 -22.75 -0.03 -22.26
N PHE A 46 -22.29 -1.05 -21.53
CA PHE A 46 -22.35 -2.44 -21.97
C PHE A 46 -22.77 -3.36 -20.82
N SER A 47 -22.92 -4.66 -21.08
CA SER A 47 -23.34 -5.63 -20.07
C SER A 47 -22.36 -6.79 -19.99
N VAL A 48 -22.13 -7.25 -18.77
CA VAL A 48 -21.40 -8.49 -18.45
C VAL A 48 -22.31 -9.36 -17.58
N PRO A 49 -22.07 -10.68 -17.46
CA PRO A 49 -22.85 -11.52 -16.56
C PRO A 49 -22.84 -10.97 -15.12
N GLU A 50 -23.97 -11.02 -14.41
CA GLU A 50 -24.06 -10.55 -13.02
C GLU A 50 -23.10 -11.28 -12.06
N THR A 51 -22.69 -12.50 -12.43
CA THR A 51 -21.69 -13.30 -11.69
C THR A 51 -20.25 -12.78 -11.87
N THR A 52 -20.03 -11.76 -12.71
CA THR A 52 -18.73 -11.13 -12.89
C THR A 52 -18.29 -10.47 -11.59
N LYS A 53 -17.12 -10.87 -11.08
CA LYS A 53 -16.59 -10.38 -9.81
C LYS A 53 -15.73 -9.13 -10.00
N ILE A 54 -14.92 -9.10 -11.06
CA ILE A 54 -13.94 -8.02 -11.30
C ILE A 54 -13.81 -7.76 -12.81
N LEU A 55 -13.79 -6.49 -13.21
CA LEU A 55 -13.39 -6.07 -14.56
C LEU A 55 -11.88 -5.86 -14.61
N ILE A 56 -11.20 -6.39 -15.62
CA ILE A 56 -9.74 -6.34 -15.75
C ILE A 56 -9.36 -5.67 -17.07
N GLY A 57 -8.68 -4.52 -17.00
CA GLY A 57 -8.11 -3.85 -18.16
C GLY A 57 -6.62 -4.16 -18.31
N GLU A 58 -6.21 -4.79 -19.41
CA GLU A 58 -4.79 -4.91 -19.76
C GLU A 58 -4.31 -3.58 -20.36
N VAL A 59 -3.38 -2.90 -19.68
CA VAL A 59 -2.88 -1.58 -20.05
C VAL A 59 -1.35 -1.54 -19.93
N THR A 60 -0.73 -0.56 -20.57
CA THR A 60 0.74 -0.44 -20.63
C THR A 60 1.28 0.83 -19.99
N VAL A 61 0.45 1.87 -19.90
CA VAL A 61 0.82 3.19 -19.39
C VAL A 61 0.66 3.23 -17.87
N VAL A 62 1.67 3.74 -17.16
CA VAL A 62 1.77 3.75 -15.68
C VAL A 62 1.82 5.16 -15.11
N ASP A 63 1.32 6.14 -15.87
CA ASP A 63 1.27 7.54 -15.48
C ASP A 63 -0.19 8.02 -15.35
N GLU A 64 -0.35 9.30 -14.99
CA GLU A 64 -1.65 9.91 -14.69
C GLU A 64 -2.62 9.92 -15.88
N SER A 65 -2.13 9.75 -17.12
CA SER A 65 -2.97 9.74 -18.31
C SER A 65 -3.78 8.45 -18.46
N GLU A 66 -3.40 7.38 -17.75
CA GLU A 66 -4.09 6.09 -17.78
C GLU A 66 -5.06 5.95 -16.60
N PRO A 67 -6.40 5.99 -16.82
CA PRO A 67 -7.37 5.84 -15.74
C PRO A 67 -7.18 4.57 -14.91
N PHE A 68 -6.74 3.45 -15.51
CA PHE A 68 -6.48 2.22 -14.77
C PHE A 68 -5.29 2.29 -13.81
N ALA A 69 -4.37 3.24 -13.99
CA ALA A 69 -3.23 3.45 -13.10
C ALA A 69 -3.64 4.06 -11.75
N HIS A 70 -4.78 4.77 -11.70
CA HIS A 70 -5.26 5.44 -10.49
C HIS A 70 -5.89 4.48 -9.48
N GLU A 71 -6.07 4.95 -8.24
CA GLU A 71 -6.91 4.25 -7.26
C GLU A 71 -8.38 4.28 -7.71
N LYS A 72 -9.07 3.13 -7.63
CA LYS A 72 -10.40 2.94 -8.22
C LYS A 72 -11.52 2.63 -7.22
N LEU A 73 -11.18 2.23 -5.99
CA LEU A 73 -12.11 1.90 -4.89
C LEU A 73 -13.34 1.07 -5.31
N SER A 74 -13.16 0.18 -6.28
CA SER A 74 -14.21 -0.57 -6.96
C SER A 74 -13.61 -1.87 -7.54
N PRO A 75 -14.41 -2.87 -7.91
CA PRO A 75 -13.93 -4.14 -8.47
C PRO A 75 -13.46 -4.01 -9.93
N THR A 76 -12.47 -3.14 -10.14
CA THR A 76 -11.78 -2.87 -11.39
C THR A 76 -10.27 -3.00 -11.16
N LEU A 77 -9.59 -3.80 -11.98
CA LEU A 77 -8.15 -4.04 -11.87
C LEU A 77 -7.44 -3.67 -13.16
N ALA A 78 -6.27 -3.06 -13.02
CA ALA A 78 -5.31 -2.93 -14.10
C ALA A 78 -4.45 -4.19 -14.16
N MET A 79 -4.13 -4.64 -15.36
CA MET A 79 -3.16 -5.71 -15.59
C MET A 79 -2.03 -5.16 -16.46
N TYR A 80 -0.80 -5.26 -15.95
CA TYR A 80 0.40 -4.83 -16.65
C TYR A 80 1.25 -6.05 -16.95
N ARG A 81 1.69 -6.17 -18.21
CA ARG A 81 2.69 -7.17 -18.60
C ARG A 81 4.09 -6.60 -18.41
N ALA A 82 5.00 -7.40 -17.88
CA ALA A 82 6.43 -7.12 -17.78
C ALA A 82 7.22 -8.27 -18.41
N LYS A 83 8.42 -7.99 -18.91
CA LYS A 83 9.31 -8.99 -19.51
C LYS A 83 9.98 -9.87 -18.45
N ASP A 84 10.25 -9.29 -17.28
CA ASP A 84 10.93 -9.89 -16.15
C ASP A 84 10.40 -9.32 -14.82
N PHE A 85 10.98 -9.79 -13.72
CA PHE A 85 10.57 -9.41 -12.38
C PHE A 85 10.93 -7.96 -12.08
N GLU A 86 12.13 -7.53 -12.46
CA GLU A 86 12.68 -6.20 -12.24
C GLU A 86 11.81 -5.13 -12.92
N GLU A 87 11.42 -5.33 -14.19
CA GLU A 87 10.51 -4.42 -14.88
C GLU A 87 9.11 -4.38 -14.21
N ALA A 88 8.64 -5.50 -13.66
CA ALA A 88 7.38 -5.53 -12.92
C ALA A 88 7.48 -4.69 -11.63
N VAL A 89 8.62 -4.76 -10.92
CA VAL A 89 8.88 -3.94 -9.73
C VAL A 89 9.01 -2.46 -10.11
N GLU A 90 9.70 -2.11 -11.19
CA GLU A 90 9.80 -0.72 -11.67
C GLU A 90 8.42 -0.12 -12.00
N LYS A 91 7.55 -0.90 -12.65
CA LYS A 91 6.17 -0.49 -12.93
C LYS A 91 5.38 -0.29 -11.64
N ALA A 92 5.50 -1.22 -10.68
CA ALA A 92 4.85 -1.10 -9.38
C ALA A 92 5.35 0.12 -8.59
N GLU A 93 6.64 0.42 -8.63
CA GLU A 93 7.22 1.60 -7.96
C GLU A 93 6.63 2.89 -8.51
N LYS A 94 6.52 3.02 -9.84
CA LYS A 94 5.91 4.19 -10.50
C LYS A 94 4.46 4.38 -10.08
N LEU A 95 3.67 3.31 -10.08
CA LEU A 95 2.26 3.35 -9.66
C LEU A 95 2.13 3.74 -8.19
N VAL A 96 2.99 3.20 -7.31
CA VAL A 96 3.03 3.58 -5.89
C VAL A 96 3.41 5.05 -5.74
N ALA A 97 4.41 5.54 -6.45
CA ALA A 97 4.84 6.93 -6.38
C ALA A 97 3.73 7.90 -6.82
N MET A 98 2.88 7.50 -7.77
CA MET A 98 1.79 8.33 -8.28
C MET A 98 0.64 8.51 -7.27
N GLY A 99 0.21 7.45 -6.58
CA GLY A 99 -1.00 7.52 -5.74
C GLY A 99 -1.04 6.62 -4.51
N GLY A 100 0.00 5.82 -4.26
CA GLY A 100 0.01 4.82 -3.18
C GLY A 100 1.18 4.98 -2.20
N ILE A 101 1.93 6.07 -2.26
CA ILE A 101 3.21 6.19 -1.56
C ILE A 101 3.02 6.07 -0.05
N GLY A 102 3.85 5.25 0.57
CA GLY A 102 3.78 4.96 1.99
C GLY A 102 2.67 3.98 2.40
N HIS A 103 1.71 3.66 1.54
CA HIS A 103 0.55 2.85 1.92
C HIS A 103 0.85 1.34 1.94
N THR A 104 0.54 0.61 0.86
CA THR A 104 0.62 -0.85 0.83
C THR A 104 1.09 -1.35 -0.53
N SER A 105 1.96 -2.36 -0.53
CA SER A 105 2.32 -3.16 -1.70
C SER A 105 2.19 -4.65 -1.39
N CYS A 106 1.99 -5.47 -2.43
CA CYS A 106 1.84 -6.91 -2.27
C CYS A 106 2.60 -7.64 -3.37
N LEU A 107 3.34 -8.69 -2.98
CA LEU A 107 4.04 -9.59 -3.88
C LEU A 107 3.55 -11.01 -3.68
N TYR A 108 3.15 -11.66 -4.78
CA TYR A 108 2.94 -13.10 -4.82
C TYR A 108 4.15 -13.75 -5.49
N THR A 109 4.90 -14.56 -4.75
CA THR A 109 6.12 -15.23 -5.23
C THR A 109 6.34 -16.53 -4.47
N ASP A 110 7.16 -17.42 -5.01
CA ASP A 110 7.67 -18.58 -4.27
C ASP A 110 8.70 -18.10 -3.24
N GLN A 111 8.20 -17.70 -2.07
CA GLN A 111 9.00 -17.01 -1.05
C GLN A 111 10.12 -17.88 -0.46
N ASP A 112 9.98 -19.21 -0.50
CA ASP A 112 10.93 -20.14 0.10
C ASP A 112 12.12 -20.39 -0.83
N ASN A 113 11.88 -20.36 -2.15
CA ASN A 113 12.91 -20.56 -3.16
C ASN A 113 13.42 -19.26 -3.80
N GLN A 114 12.78 -18.10 -3.55
CA GLN A 114 13.13 -16.80 -4.14
C GLN A 114 13.22 -15.67 -3.09
N PRO A 115 14.03 -15.84 -2.02
CA PRO A 115 14.19 -14.82 -0.99
C PRO A 115 14.75 -13.49 -1.53
N GLU A 116 15.53 -13.54 -2.61
CA GLU A 116 16.07 -12.36 -3.29
C GLU A 116 14.98 -11.48 -3.90
N ARG A 117 13.89 -12.07 -4.40
CA ARG A 117 12.75 -11.29 -4.92
C ARG A 117 12.03 -10.56 -3.81
N VAL A 118 11.84 -11.22 -2.66
CA VAL A 118 11.24 -10.59 -1.48
C VAL A 118 12.11 -9.44 -0.98
N ALA A 119 13.42 -9.64 -0.91
CA ALA A 119 14.36 -8.61 -0.49
C ALA A 119 14.38 -7.41 -1.46
N TYR A 120 14.47 -7.67 -2.77
CA TYR A 120 14.48 -6.64 -3.80
C TYR A 120 13.17 -5.83 -3.82
N PHE A 121 12.02 -6.51 -3.78
CA PHE A 121 10.72 -5.84 -3.69
C PHE A 121 10.61 -5.00 -2.42
N GLY A 122 11.08 -5.55 -1.30
CA GLY A 122 11.14 -4.86 0.00
C GLY A 122 11.97 -3.57 -0.03
N GLN A 123 13.07 -3.57 -0.78
CA GLN A 123 13.95 -2.42 -0.92
C GLN A 123 13.36 -1.34 -1.85
N MET A 124 12.74 -1.76 -2.95
CA MET A 124 12.26 -0.84 -3.99
C MET A 124 10.90 -0.20 -3.64
N MET A 125 10.00 -0.93 -2.99
CA MET A 125 8.66 -0.42 -2.69
C MET A 125 8.68 0.60 -1.55
N LYS A 126 8.38 1.85 -1.86
CA LYS A 126 8.15 2.92 -0.89
C LYS A 126 6.76 2.82 -0.24
N THR A 127 6.49 1.71 0.43
CA THR A 127 5.23 1.44 1.15
C THR A 127 5.51 0.92 2.55
N ALA A 128 4.73 1.33 3.55
CA ALA A 128 4.97 0.91 4.94
C ALA A 128 4.50 -0.54 5.22
N ARG A 129 3.53 -1.04 4.46
CA ARG A 129 3.06 -2.43 4.54
C ARG A 129 3.43 -3.16 3.25
N ILE A 130 4.41 -4.05 3.34
CA ILE A 130 4.83 -4.93 2.25
C ILE A 130 4.33 -6.32 2.57
N LEU A 131 3.38 -6.80 1.77
CA LEU A 131 2.67 -8.06 2.01
C LEU A 131 3.20 -9.13 1.06
N ILE A 132 3.54 -10.29 1.60
CA ILE A 132 3.99 -11.45 0.81
C ILE A 132 2.91 -12.51 0.87
N ASN A 133 2.46 -12.99 -0.28
CA ASN A 133 1.52 -14.11 -0.42
C ASN A 133 0.23 -14.01 0.40
N THR A 134 -0.30 -12.79 0.60
CA THR A 134 -1.56 -12.55 1.32
C THR A 134 -2.47 -11.58 0.57
N PRO A 135 -3.81 -11.69 0.70
CA PRO A 135 -4.73 -10.71 0.12
C PRO A 135 -4.45 -9.31 0.68
N ALA A 136 -4.24 -8.31 -0.18
CA ALA A 136 -3.71 -7.02 0.26
C ALA A 136 -4.63 -6.27 1.24
N SER A 137 -5.95 -6.29 1.01
CA SER A 137 -6.93 -5.61 1.87
C SER A 137 -6.92 -6.18 3.29
N GLN A 138 -6.96 -7.50 3.44
CA GLN A 138 -6.98 -8.17 4.74
C GLN A 138 -5.60 -8.25 5.38
N GLY A 139 -4.55 -8.46 4.57
CA GLY A 139 -3.17 -8.51 5.04
C GLY A 139 -2.72 -7.17 5.61
N GLY A 140 -3.11 -6.06 4.97
CA GLY A 140 -2.72 -4.71 5.37
C GLY A 140 -3.33 -4.24 6.69
N ILE A 141 -4.58 -4.66 6.99
CA ILE A 141 -5.24 -4.33 8.26
C ILE A 141 -4.70 -5.13 9.45
N GLY A 142 -3.98 -6.23 9.20
CA GLY A 142 -3.30 -7.03 10.23
C GLY A 142 -4.18 -8.08 10.92
N ASP A 143 -3.53 -8.92 11.74
CA ASP A 143 -4.09 -9.96 12.62
C ASP A 143 -4.82 -11.15 11.95
N LEU A 144 -5.35 -10.98 10.73
CA LEU A 144 -6.09 -12.03 10.03
C LEU A 144 -5.19 -13.01 9.26
N TYR A 145 -4.20 -12.48 8.54
CA TYR A 145 -3.27 -13.29 7.72
C TYR A 145 -1.81 -13.18 8.20
N ASN A 146 -1.53 -12.27 9.12
CA ASN A 146 -0.21 -12.08 9.70
C ASN A 146 -0.32 -11.46 11.09
N PHE A 147 0.61 -11.83 11.98
CA PHE A 147 0.71 -11.27 13.33
C PHE A 147 1.79 -10.18 13.44
N LYS A 148 2.36 -9.76 12.29
CA LYS A 148 3.40 -8.74 12.23
C LYS A 148 2.81 -7.33 12.27
N LEU A 149 1.61 -7.16 11.71
CA LEU A 149 0.86 -5.91 11.68
C LEU A 149 -0.23 -5.93 12.75
N ALA A 150 -0.30 -4.86 13.54
CA ALA A 150 -1.38 -4.69 14.50
C ALA A 150 -2.73 -4.50 13.78
N PRO A 151 -3.84 -5.03 14.33
CA PRO A 151 -5.16 -4.84 13.75
C PRO A 151 -5.56 -3.35 13.74
N SER A 152 -5.85 -2.80 12.57
CA SER A 152 -6.27 -1.40 12.43
C SER A 152 -6.99 -1.09 11.12
N LEU A 153 -7.87 -0.09 11.17
CA LEU A 153 -8.49 0.55 9.99
C LEU A 153 -7.93 1.96 9.74
N THR A 154 -6.90 2.37 10.49
CA THR A 154 -6.17 3.61 10.26
C THR A 154 -4.70 3.26 10.04
N LEU A 155 -4.31 3.30 8.77
CA LEU A 155 -3.02 2.80 8.28
C LEU A 155 -2.13 4.00 7.98
N GLY A 156 -1.13 4.28 8.81
CA GLY A 156 -0.26 5.44 8.61
C GLY A 156 0.68 5.25 7.43
N CYS A 157 0.82 6.23 6.55
CA CYS A 157 1.65 6.18 5.34
C CYS A 157 3.08 6.71 5.55
N GLY A 158 3.47 7.01 6.78
CA GLY A 158 4.78 7.56 7.10
C GLY A 158 5.02 8.94 6.48
N SER A 159 6.26 9.43 6.59
CA SER A 159 6.62 10.77 6.11
C SER A 159 6.48 10.93 4.59
N TRP A 160 6.64 9.86 3.81
CA TRP A 160 6.42 9.88 2.36
C TRP A 160 4.99 10.24 1.99
N GLY A 161 4.01 9.74 2.75
CA GLY A 161 2.58 10.08 2.59
C GLY A 161 2.12 11.26 3.46
N GLY A 162 3.04 12.06 4.02
CA GLY A 162 2.71 13.21 4.86
C GLY A 162 2.12 12.87 6.24
N ASN A 163 2.36 11.66 6.76
CA ASN A 163 1.91 11.24 8.09
C ASN A 163 3.06 11.21 9.10
N SER A 164 2.74 11.41 10.38
CA SER A 164 3.70 11.32 11.48
C SER A 164 4.09 9.88 11.86
N ILE A 165 3.37 8.89 11.34
CA ILE A 165 3.53 7.47 11.65
C ILE A 165 3.35 6.62 10.39
N SER A 166 4.07 5.50 10.33
CA SER A 166 3.95 4.46 9.29
C SER A 166 3.26 3.19 9.76
N GLU A 167 2.97 3.11 11.06
CA GLU A 167 2.38 1.93 11.69
C GLU A 167 0.86 1.85 11.45
N ASN A 168 0.32 0.65 11.69
CA ASN A 168 -1.10 0.49 11.93
C ASN A 168 -1.43 1.15 13.27
N VAL A 169 -2.32 2.14 13.26
CA VAL A 169 -2.68 2.90 14.47
C VAL A 169 -3.33 1.98 15.48
N GLY A 170 -2.95 2.17 16.73
CA GLY A 170 -3.38 1.37 17.87
C GLY A 170 -3.19 2.14 19.17
N PRO A 171 -3.54 1.55 20.33
CA PRO A 171 -3.67 2.29 21.60
C PRO A 171 -2.44 3.10 22.01
N LYS A 172 -1.21 2.62 21.73
CA LYS A 172 0.03 3.33 22.06
C LYS A 172 0.13 4.73 21.43
N HIS A 173 -0.56 4.96 20.31
CA HIS A 173 -0.54 6.24 19.60
C HIS A 173 -1.53 7.25 20.19
N LEU A 174 -2.44 6.80 21.06
CA LEU A 174 -3.48 7.62 21.68
C LEU A 174 -3.20 7.95 23.15
N ILE A 175 -2.04 7.51 23.67
CA ILE A 175 -1.67 7.67 25.07
C ILE A 175 -0.42 8.52 25.18
N ASN A 176 -0.50 9.57 26.00
CA ASN A 176 0.67 10.35 26.38
C ASN A 176 1.49 9.61 27.43
N LYS A 177 2.80 9.43 27.18
CA LYS A 177 3.74 8.90 28.18
C LYS A 177 4.45 10.06 28.89
N LYS A 178 4.18 10.22 30.18
CA LYS A 178 4.91 11.18 31.04
C LYS A 178 6.22 10.54 31.52
N THR A 179 7.33 11.26 31.36
CA THR A 179 8.66 10.82 31.83
C THR A 179 9.18 11.81 32.87
N VAL A 180 9.46 11.34 34.09
CA VAL A 180 10.11 12.13 35.13
C VAL A 180 11.61 11.81 35.10
N ALA A 181 12.39 12.69 34.48
CA ALA A 181 13.84 12.56 34.41
C ALA A 181 14.51 13.43 35.50
N LYS A 182 15.31 12.82 36.37
CA LYS A 182 16.15 13.53 37.35
C LYS A 182 17.51 13.83 36.73
N ARG A 183 18.15 14.95 37.10
CA ARG A 183 19.55 15.22 36.74
C ARG A 183 20.42 14.09 37.28
N ALA A 184 21.09 13.37 36.40
CA ALA A 184 22.20 12.50 36.72
C ALA A 184 23.49 13.18 36.26
N GLU A 185 24.59 12.93 36.96
CA GLU A 185 25.89 13.43 36.54
C GLU A 185 26.62 12.34 35.76
N ASN A 186 27.28 12.71 34.67
CA ASN A 186 28.10 11.79 33.91
C ASN A 186 29.18 11.18 34.82
N MET A 187 29.39 9.87 34.77
CA MET A 187 30.50 9.22 35.46
C MET A 187 31.82 9.87 35.04
N LEU A 188 32.54 10.46 36.00
CA LEU A 188 33.90 10.95 35.80
C LEU A 188 34.84 9.74 35.92
N TRP A 189 35.19 9.11 34.79
CA TRP A 189 36.12 7.97 34.71
C TRP A 189 37.58 8.38 34.92
N HIS A 190 37.86 9.08 36.03
CA HIS A 190 39.10 9.76 36.40
C HIS A 190 39.29 11.17 35.81
N LYS A 191 38.88 12.17 36.62
CA LYS A 191 39.59 13.44 36.73
C LYS A 191 39.84 13.66 38.22
N LEU A 192 41.10 13.63 38.67
CA LEU A 192 41.49 14.13 40.00
C LEU A 192 41.51 15.65 39.92
N PRO A 193 40.54 16.37 40.51
CA PRO A 193 40.62 17.83 40.57
C PRO A 193 41.54 18.24 41.73
N LYS A 194 42.26 19.36 41.59
CA LYS A 194 43.03 19.98 42.70
C LYS A 194 42.15 20.49 43.85
N SER A 195 40.83 20.55 43.68
CA SER A 195 39.88 21.07 44.67
C SER A 195 38.59 20.23 44.69
N ILE A 196 38.15 19.90 45.90
CA ILE A 196 36.96 19.08 46.17
C ILE A 196 35.71 19.95 45.94
N TYR A 197 34.88 19.57 44.97
CA TYR A 197 33.54 20.13 44.79
C TYR A 197 32.51 19.12 45.32
N PHE A 198 31.78 19.48 46.37
CA PHE A 198 30.63 18.70 46.82
C PHE A 198 29.48 18.89 45.84
N ARG A 199 28.93 17.78 45.34
CA ARG A 199 27.78 17.79 44.45
C ARG A 199 26.65 17.01 45.11
N ARG A 200 25.42 17.49 44.94
CA ARG A 200 24.26 17.00 45.69
C ARG A 200 24.07 15.49 45.43
N GLY A 201 24.33 14.67 46.45
CA GLY A 201 24.28 13.20 46.39
C GLY A 201 25.63 12.47 46.60
N SER A 202 26.74 13.20 46.80
CA SER A 202 27.99 12.65 47.35
C SER A 202 27.99 12.65 48.88
#